data_AF-A0A2K8PEA1-F1
#
_entry.id   AF-A0A2K8PEA1-F1
#
_cell.length_a   1.000
_cell.length_b   1.000
_cell.length_c   1.000
_cell.angle_alpha   90.00
_cell.angle_beta   90.00
_cell.angle_gamma   90.00
#
_symmetry.space_group_name_H-M   'P 1'
#
loop_
_entity.id
_entity.type
_entity.pdbx_description
1 polymer ?
#
loop_
_entity_poly.entity_id
_entity_poly.type
_entity_poly.pdbx_seq_one_letter_code
_entity_poly.pdbx_strand_id
1 'polypeptide(L)'
;MSAVREGLPEGRYGRSADERADRKLKVVGSVLGVGLLAVVGWIGWDYVGGQAVSAEVIKFQIVSDSEVKVHLEVRKDASVTGVCTLSSQDKEHGEVGRADFTFAQRAGRVDEMVTLKTTGRATMIELVGCQATASAG
;
A
#
# COMPACT_ATOMS: atom_id res chain seq x y z
N MET A 1 -59.60 -42.73 -3.93
CA MET A 1 -59.29 -42.46 -2.51
C MET A 1 -58.46 -41.19 -2.43
N SER A 2 -59.01 -40.14 -1.85
CA SER A 2 -58.36 -38.83 -1.71
C SER A 2 -57.25 -38.90 -0.67
N ALA A 3 -56.03 -38.56 -1.05
CA ALA A 3 -54.95 -38.36 -0.09
C ALA A 3 -55.24 -37.07 0.69
N VAL A 4 -55.60 -37.22 1.97
CA VAL A 4 -55.62 -36.11 2.93
C VAL A 4 -54.20 -35.61 3.05
N ARG A 5 -53.97 -34.33 2.73
CA ARG A 5 -52.74 -33.63 3.11
C ARG A 5 -52.95 -33.15 4.54
N GLU A 6 -52.51 -33.93 5.52
CA GLU A 6 -52.45 -33.44 6.90
C GLU A 6 -51.46 -32.26 6.96
N GLY A 7 -52.00 -31.06 7.12
CA GLY A 7 -51.22 -29.91 7.57
C GLY A 7 -50.66 -30.21 8.96
N LEU A 8 -49.34 -30.06 9.10
CA LEU A 8 -48.65 -30.26 10.38
C LEU A 8 -49.26 -29.33 11.46
N PRO A 9 -49.44 -29.80 12.72
CA PRO A 9 -50.10 -29.02 13.76
C PRO A 9 -49.40 -27.69 14.03
N GLU A 10 -50.15 -26.59 13.90
CA GLU A 10 -49.64 -25.26 14.23
C GLU A 10 -49.59 -25.05 15.74
N GLY A 11 -48.44 -24.59 16.24
CA GLY A 11 -48.24 -24.24 17.65
C GLY A 11 -47.37 -25.19 18.47
N ARG A 12 -46.95 -26.35 17.95
CA ARG A 12 -46.01 -27.26 18.68
C ARG A 12 -44.54 -27.07 18.30
N TYR A 13 -44.26 -26.51 17.13
CA TYR A 13 -42.90 -26.24 16.65
C TYR A 13 -42.77 -24.73 16.43
N GLY A 14 -41.83 -24.08 17.14
CA GLY A 14 -41.55 -22.63 17.15
C GLY A 14 -41.02 -22.05 15.83
N ARG A 15 -41.45 -22.59 14.69
CA ARG A 15 -40.95 -22.28 13.35
C ARG A 15 -41.04 -20.80 12.99
N SER A 16 -42.03 -20.06 13.51
CA SER A 16 -42.20 -18.63 13.22
C SER A 16 -41.25 -17.72 14.02
N ALA A 17 -40.77 -18.16 15.18
CA ALA A 17 -39.74 -17.44 15.94
C ALA A 17 -38.36 -17.66 15.29
N ASP A 18 -38.08 -18.90 14.88
CA ASP A 18 -36.86 -19.27 14.14
C ASP A 18 -36.78 -18.60 12.77
N GLU A 19 -37.86 -18.54 11.97
CA GLU A 19 -37.86 -17.82 10.67
C GLU A 19 -37.57 -16.32 10.82
N ARG A 20 -38.04 -15.70 11.91
CA ARG A 20 -37.75 -14.29 12.20
C ARG A 20 -36.31 -14.10 12.67
N ALA A 21 -35.79 -15.02 13.48
CA ALA A 21 -34.40 -15.02 13.92
C ALA A 21 -33.46 -15.21 12.72
N ASP A 22 -33.73 -16.17 11.84
CA ASP A 22 -32.97 -16.43 10.62
C ASP A 22 -32.98 -15.22 9.68
N ARG A 23 -34.14 -14.56 9.52
CA ARG A 23 -34.23 -13.34 8.71
C ARG A 23 -33.42 -12.21 9.32
N LYS A 24 -33.48 -12.03 10.65
CA LYS A 24 -32.67 -11.02 11.35
C LYS A 24 -31.18 -11.32 11.24
N LEU A 25 -30.76 -12.56 11.41
CA LEU A 25 -29.35 -12.97 11.28
C LEU A 25 -28.84 -12.79 9.86
N LYS A 26 -29.65 -13.10 8.83
CA LYS A 26 -29.30 -12.81 7.43
C LYS A 26 -29.17 -11.32 7.16
N VAL A 27 -30.08 -10.49 7.69
CA VAL A 27 -29.99 -9.04 7.54
C VAL A 27 -28.75 -8.51 8.25
N VAL A 28 -28.53 -8.86 9.51
CA VAL A 28 -27.35 -8.42 10.28
C VAL A 28 -26.06 -8.89 9.60
N GLY A 29 -26.00 -10.16 9.19
CA GLY A 29 -24.86 -10.71 8.46
C GLY A 29 -24.61 -10.00 7.13
N SER A 30 -25.66 -9.66 6.39
CA SER A 30 -25.53 -8.89 5.14
C SER A 30 -25.04 -7.47 5.38
N VAL A 31 -25.55 -6.78 6.42
CA VAL A 31 -25.12 -5.43 6.79
C VAL A 31 -23.65 -5.44 7.22
N LEU A 32 -23.25 -6.40 8.07
CA LEU A 32 -21.87 -6.57 8.48
C LEU A 32 -20.96 -6.92 7.30
N GLY A 33 -21.42 -7.79 6.40
CA GLY A 33 -20.67 -8.17 5.19
C GLY A 33 -20.44 -6.99 4.26
N VAL A 34 -21.49 -6.21 3.96
CA VAL A 34 -21.39 -5.00 3.14
C VAL A 34 -20.51 -3.95 3.83
N GLY A 35 -20.67 -3.77 5.14
CA GLY A 35 -19.83 -2.86 5.94
C GLY A 35 -18.35 -3.25 5.88
N LEU A 36 -18.03 -4.53 6.05
CA LEU A 36 -16.66 -5.04 5.94
C LEU A 36 -16.08 -4.78 4.55
N LEU A 37 -16.83 -5.07 3.48
CA LEU A 37 -16.40 -4.82 2.10
C LEU A 37 -16.15 -3.33 1.84
N ALA A 38 -16.99 -2.45 2.38
CA ALA A 38 -16.80 -1.01 2.27
C ALA A 38 -15.51 -0.55 2.98
N VAL A 39 -15.25 -1.08 4.19
CA VAL A 39 -14.02 -0.76 4.94
C VAL A 39 -12.78 -1.26 4.22
N VAL A 40 -12.78 -2.52 3.74
CA VAL A 40 -11.65 -3.09 3.00
C VAL A 40 -11.42 -2.32 1.69
N GLY A 41 -12.50 -2.01 0.96
CA GLY A 41 -12.41 -1.21 -0.26
C GLY A 41 -11.86 0.19 0.01
N TRP A 42 -12.24 0.80 1.12
CA TRP A 42 -11.74 2.13 1.49
C TRP A 42 -10.25 2.09 1.85
N ILE A 43 -9.82 1.16 2.71
CA ILE A 43 -8.40 0.98 3.06
C ILE A 43 -7.55 0.71 1.80
N GLY A 44 -8.05 -0.14 0.90
CA GLY A 44 -7.34 -0.45 -0.34
C GLY A 44 -7.18 0.76 -1.27
N TRP A 45 -8.21 1.61 -1.38
CA TRP A 45 -8.15 2.82 -2.19
C TRP A 45 -7.16 3.84 -1.63
N ASP A 46 -7.22 4.10 -0.33
CA ASP A 46 -6.32 5.05 0.35
C ASP A 46 -4.85 4.60 0.26
N TYR A 47 -4.60 3.30 0.44
CA TYR A 47 -3.26 2.72 0.35
C TYR A 47 -2.61 2.91 -1.03
N VAL A 48 -3.40 2.79 -2.12
CA VAL A 48 -2.89 2.96 -3.49
C VAL A 48 -2.77 4.44 -3.88
N GLY A 49 -3.68 5.29 -3.39
CA GLY A 49 -3.73 6.71 -3.75
C GLY A 49 -2.78 7.64 -2.97
N GLY A 50 -2.25 7.20 -1.82
CA GLY A 50 -1.59 8.09 -0.85
C GLY A 50 -0.16 8.56 -1.17
N GLN A 51 0.46 8.11 -2.26
CA GLN A 51 1.88 8.42 -2.54
C GLN A 51 1.98 9.76 -3.31
N ALA A 52 1.91 10.89 -2.61
CA ALA A 52 2.09 12.24 -3.20
C ALA A 52 3.47 12.43 -3.87
N VAL A 53 4.43 11.57 -3.54
CA VAL A 53 5.77 11.50 -4.13
C VAL A 53 6.04 10.05 -4.49
N SER A 54 6.34 9.79 -5.76
CA SER A 54 6.80 8.48 -6.25
C SER A 54 8.16 8.65 -6.91
N ALA A 55 9.01 7.65 -6.82
CA ALA A 55 10.27 7.64 -7.56
C ALA A 55 10.56 6.25 -8.10
N GLU A 56 11.40 6.22 -9.13
CA GLU A 56 11.87 5.00 -9.77
C GLU A 56 13.38 5.06 -9.99
N VAL A 57 14.07 3.95 -9.72
CA VAL A 57 15.49 3.81 -10.02
C VAL A 57 15.63 3.32 -11.45
N ILE A 58 16.04 4.21 -12.35
CA ILE A 58 16.16 3.91 -13.79
C ILE A 58 17.44 3.11 -14.06
N LYS A 59 18.54 3.50 -13.42
CA LYS A 59 19.83 2.82 -13.53
C LYS A 59 20.71 3.12 -12.32
N PHE A 60 21.65 2.23 -12.04
CA PHE A 60 22.73 2.49 -11.11
C PHE A 60 24.07 2.08 -11.71
N GLN A 61 25.13 2.68 -11.21
CA GLN A 61 26.50 2.39 -11.59
C GLN A 61 27.37 2.33 -10.34
N ILE A 62 27.98 1.18 -10.10
CA ILE A 62 28.93 0.98 -9.02
C ILE A 62 30.24 1.65 -9.45
N VAL A 63 30.62 2.72 -8.76
CA VAL A 63 31.83 3.50 -9.07
C VAL A 63 33.02 2.92 -8.30
N SER A 64 32.82 2.56 -7.04
CA SER A 64 33.85 1.96 -6.18
C SER A 64 33.21 1.11 -5.06
N ASP A 65 34.04 0.58 -4.18
CA ASP A 65 33.58 -0.12 -2.97
C ASP A 65 32.92 0.84 -1.95
N SER A 66 33.00 2.16 -2.17
CA SER A 66 32.48 3.17 -1.26
C SER A 66 31.51 4.17 -1.92
N GLU A 67 31.17 3.94 -3.19
CA GLU A 67 30.35 4.88 -3.96
C GLU A 67 29.57 4.20 -5.10
N VAL A 68 28.29 4.53 -5.16
CA VAL A 68 27.38 4.16 -6.26
C VAL A 68 26.67 5.41 -6.76
N LYS A 69 26.58 5.56 -8.08
CA LYS A 69 25.74 6.58 -8.72
C LYS A 69 24.41 5.96 -9.11
N VAL A 70 23.32 6.63 -8.75
CA VAL A 70 21.96 6.16 -8.99
C VAL A 70 21.22 7.23 -9.77
N HIS A 71 20.58 6.85 -10.86
CA HIS A 71 19.71 7.73 -11.64
C HIS A 71 18.26 7.50 -11.18
N LEU A 72 17.67 8.53 -10.58
CA LEU A 72 16.29 8.51 -10.11
C LEU A 72 15.42 9.39 -11.00
N GLU A 73 14.25 8.85 -11.36
CA GLU A 73 13.12 9.64 -11.86
C GLU A 73 12.13 9.82 -10.72
N VAL A 74 11.91 11.06 -10.28
CA VAL A 74 10.99 11.41 -9.20
C VAL A 74 9.77 12.11 -9.80
N ARG A 75 8.58 11.64 -9.44
CA ARG A 75 7.28 12.22 -9.80
C ARG A 75 6.58 12.71 -8.54
N LYS A 76 6.24 14.00 -8.52
CA LYS A 76 5.62 14.68 -7.39
C LYS A 76 4.84 15.89 -7.87
N ASP A 77 3.98 16.45 -7.04
CA ASP A 77 3.44 17.77 -7.33
C ASP A 77 4.53 18.85 -7.34
N ALA A 78 4.41 19.84 -8.23
CA ALA A 78 5.41 20.89 -8.39
C ALA A 78 5.56 21.78 -7.14
N SER A 79 4.55 21.83 -6.26
CA SER A 79 4.57 22.56 -4.99
C SER A 79 5.10 21.75 -3.81
N VAL A 80 5.29 20.43 -3.96
CA VAL A 80 5.70 19.53 -2.88
C VAL A 80 7.21 19.31 -2.91
N THR A 81 7.85 19.29 -1.75
CA THR A 81 9.23 18.81 -1.61
C THR A 81 9.20 17.33 -1.26
N GLY A 82 9.82 16.50 -2.08
CA GLY A 82 9.92 15.06 -1.84
C GLY A 82 11.26 14.69 -1.22
N VAL A 83 11.25 13.74 -0.28
CA VAL A 83 12.46 13.11 0.24
C VAL A 83 12.37 11.62 -0.03
N CYS A 84 13.35 11.07 -0.74
CA CYS A 84 13.42 9.66 -1.07
C CYS A 84 14.62 9.00 -0.40
N THR A 85 14.39 7.87 0.26
CA THR A 85 15.41 7.08 0.94
C THR A 85 15.87 5.96 0.02
N LEU A 86 17.17 5.90 -0.24
CA LEU A 86 17.81 4.79 -0.95
C LEU A 86 18.56 3.91 0.02
N SER A 87 18.54 2.61 -0.21
CA SER A 87 19.41 1.61 0.42
C SER A 87 20.21 0.87 -0.65
N SER A 88 21.40 0.46 -0.29
CA SER A 88 22.28 -0.38 -1.10
C SER A 88 22.68 -1.61 -0.32
N GLN A 89 22.70 -2.74 -1.00
CA GLN A 89 23.04 -4.03 -0.40
C GLN A 89 24.22 -4.66 -1.14
N ASP A 90 25.00 -5.46 -0.41
CA ASP A 90 26.06 -6.30 -0.98
C ASP A 90 25.53 -7.65 -1.47
N LYS A 91 26.45 -8.50 -1.94
CA LYS A 91 26.14 -9.86 -2.43
C LYS A 91 25.56 -10.80 -1.38
N GLU A 92 25.74 -10.52 -0.10
CA GLU A 92 25.19 -11.30 1.02
C GLU A 92 23.90 -10.66 1.56
N HIS A 93 23.34 -9.67 0.85
CA HIS A 93 22.17 -8.88 1.24
C HIS A 93 22.38 -8.03 2.50
N GLY A 94 23.64 -7.74 2.87
CA GLY A 94 23.97 -6.79 3.93
C GLY A 94 23.82 -5.36 3.44
N GLU A 95 23.15 -4.49 4.22
CA GLU A 95 23.07 -3.07 3.90
C GLU A 95 24.46 -2.42 4.02
N VAL A 96 24.95 -1.89 2.90
CA VAL A 96 26.26 -1.22 2.80
C VAL A 96 26.14 0.28 2.63
N GLY A 97 24.94 0.83 2.54
CA GLY A 97 24.76 2.27 2.44
C GLY A 97 23.30 2.65 2.39
N ARG A 98 22.96 3.73 3.09
CA ARG A 98 21.62 4.31 3.13
C ARG A 98 21.72 5.82 3.20
N ALA A 99 20.91 6.51 2.41
CA ALA A 99 20.85 7.97 2.44
C ALA A 99 19.50 8.50 1.95
N ASP A 100 19.16 9.69 2.43
CA ASP A 100 17.98 10.45 2.02
C ASP A 100 18.37 11.52 1.00
N PHE A 101 17.62 11.61 -0.09
CA PHE A 101 17.79 12.59 -1.15
C PHE A 101 16.57 13.49 -1.23
N THR A 102 16.80 14.80 -1.18
CA THR A 102 15.74 15.82 -1.18
C THR A 102 15.57 16.43 -2.56
N PHE A 103 14.33 16.46 -3.05
CA PHE A 103 13.93 16.99 -4.34
C PHE A 103 12.99 18.17 -4.13
N ALA A 104 13.56 19.38 -4.04
CA ALA A 104 12.83 20.64 -3.81
C ALA A 104 12.49 21.40 -5.10
N GLN A 105 12.83 20.85 -6.26
CA GLN A 105 12.62 21.52 -7.55
C GLN A 105 11.11 21.68 -7.82
N ARG A 106 10.69 22.85 -8.34
CA ARG A 106 9.28 23.10 -8.69
C ARG A 106 8.88 22.49 -10.04
N ALA A 107 9.02 21.16 -10.15
CA ALA A 107 8.68 20.39 -11.34
C ALA A 107 7.86 19.14 -10.97
N GLY A 108 7.03 18.70 -11.90
CA GLY A 108 6.21 17.48 -11.77
C GLY A 108 7.01 16.18 -11.96
N ARG A 109 8.13 16.28 -12.68
CA ARG A 109 9.08 15.21 -12.96
C ARG A 109 10.48 15.76 -12.78
N VAL A 110 11.32 15.05 -12.03
CA VAL A 110 12.72 15.39 -11.78
C VAL A 110 13.56 14.16 -12.09
N ASP A 111 14.48 14.29 -13.05
CA ASP A 111 15.43 13.24 -13.42
C ASP A 111 16.81 13.66 -12.93
N GLU A 112 17.35 12.97 -11.93
CA GLU A 112 18.61 13.37 -11.27
C GLU A 112 19.52 12.16 -11.01
N MET A 113 20.83 12.39 -11.15
CA MET A 113 21.84 11.41 -10.76
C MET A 113 22.36 11.75 -9.38
N VAL A 114 22.07 10.89 -8.41
CA VAL A 114 22.51 11.04 -7.03
C VAL A 114 23.67 10.08 -6.72
N THR A 115 24.51 10.48 -5.78
CA THR A 115 25.63 9.66 -5.32
C THR A 115 25.34 9.12 -3.93
N LEU A 116 25.26 7.80 -3.81
CA LEU A 116 25.12 7.10 -2.54
C LEU A 116 26.51 6.62 -2.07
N LYS A 117 26.87 7.01 -0.85
CA LYS A 117 28.10 6.52 -0.20
C LYS A 117 27.85 5.17 0.44
N THR A 118 28.81 4.26 0.27
CA THR A 118 28.74 2.90 0.80
C THR A 118 29.95 2.59 1.69
N THR A 119 29.79 1.64 2.59
CA THR A 119 30.83 1.07 3.47
C THR A 119 31.49 -0.16 2.84
N GLY A 120 30.85 -0.76 1.84
CA GLY A 120 31.34 -1.89 1.05
C GLY A 120 30.76 -1.89 -0.35
N ARG A 121 31.26 -2.80 -1.21
CA ARG A 121 30.84 -2.89 -2.60
C ARG A 121 29.36 -3.29 -2.71
N ALA A 122 28.54 -2.35 -3.16
CA ALA A 122 27.14 -2.60 -3.46
C ALA A 122 26.99 -3.46 -4.72
N THR A 123 25.95 -4.28 -4.72
CA THR A 123 25.49 -5.09 -5.85
C THR A 123 24.03 -4.82 -6.20
N MET A 124 23.25 -4.30 -5.25
CA MET A 124 21.85 -3.95 -5.41
C MET A 124 21.57 -2.55 -4.85
N ILE A 125 20.63 -1.86 -5.50
CA ILE A 125 20.07 -0.58 -5.04
C ILE A 125 18.56 -0.75 -4.89
N GLU A 126 18.03 -0.27 -3.78
CA GLU A 126 16.62 -0.32 -3.43
C GLU A 126 16.13 1.07 -3.07
N LEU A 127 14.97 1.45 -3.62
CA LEU A 127 14.22 2.61 -3.16
C LEU A 127 13.35 2.19 -1.99
N VAL A 128 13.74 2.58 -0.77
CA VAL A 128 13.05 2.21 0.47
C VAL A 128 11.69 2.91 0.54
N GLY A 129 11.64 4.16 0.11
CA GLY A 129 10.40 4.93 0.06
C GLY A 129 10.63 6.39 -0.28
N CYS A 130 9.55 7.08 -0.62
CA CYS A 130 9.52 8.52 -0.78
C CYS A 130 8.40 9.10 0.06
N GLN A 131 8.66 10.26 0.65
CA GLN A 131 7.68 10.98 1.46
C GLN A 131 7.69 12.46 1.08
N ALA A 132 6.52 13.08 1.12
CA ALA A 132 6.44 14.53 1.10
C ALA A 132 6.98 15.04 2.44
N THR A 133 7.95 15.94 2.42
CA THR A 133 8.22 16.76 3.60
C THR A 133 7.03 17.69 3.74
N ALA A 134 6.33 17.64 4.89
CA ALA A 134 5.33 18.64 5.23
C ALA A 134 5.99 20.02 5.08
N SER A 135 5.65 20.72 4.00
CA SER A 135 6.11 22.08 3.81
C SER A 135 5.56 22.89 4.98
N ALA A 136 6.43 23.48 5.79
CA ALA A 136 6.04 24.56 6.68
C ALA A 136 5.39 25.65 5.80
N GLY A 137 4.07 25.70 5.85
CA GLY A 137 3.26 26.83 5.38
C GLY A 137 3.15 27.86 6.50
#